data_AF-A0AAV9BC82-F1
#
_entry.id   AF-A0AAV9BC82-F1
#
_cell.length_a   1.000
_cell.length_b   1.000
_cell.length_c   1.000
_cell.angle_alpha   90.00
_cell.angle_beta   90.00
_cell.angle_gamma   90.00
#
_symmetry.space_group_name_H-M   'P 1'
#
loop_
_entity.id
_entity.type
_entity.pdbx_description
1 polymer ?
#
loop_
_entity_poly.entity_id
_entity_poly.type
_entity_poly.pdbx_seq_one_letter_code
_entity_poly.pdbx_strand_id
1 'polypeptide(L)'
;MEMENLNLSSDAVKHTCSLSIRAHSSPPFVLDGAFDPSLAIFAFAGSSGPNSDDDGWFSGEEGGSLFGEVEIDSSIFPSLRGVGSDVTASVYGAFQSRFKRILNDSSLEHESTIELWRGNVYGNRREMTSASMVLDDLGLSTDARLRLSAAGEWEKKKQNNQSKIDGDYKNIEEMLNYLKKYRESCRIHEVGYYDAFKLQKNEVDFKANIKRAELAGHWDEIKEMLRRNELPEDFEARPNWVNLGNTYRCLVEPLDIANFYNRAKNDDSGPYMIKGRPQRYKYMQRWFEHSQRKKQQIQVFPRRSSLQSCFWAFVEELCIKTSESNHFEEVRGIVLELENEAAGWLMDSEFCRDVLLKDSTFVKWWNTLPEQHRLSSCIAPLMK
;
A
#
# COMPACT_ATOMS: atom_id res chain seq x y z
N MET A 1 11.25 -31.48 -23.89
CA MET A 1 11.30 -30.24 -23.09
C MET A 1 9.96 -29.56 -23.27
N GLU A 2 8.96 -29.96 -22.49
CA GLU A 2 7.59 -29.44 -22.62
C GLU A 2 7.48 -28.13 -21.84
N MET A 3 7.19 -27.05 -22.54
CA MET A 3 6.85 -25.72 -22.00
C MET A 3 5.43 -25.72 -21.41
N GLU A 4 5.09 -26.70 -20.56
CA GLU A 4 3.74 -26.86 -19.99
C GLU A 4 3.35 -25.74 -19.00
N ASN A 5 4.30 -24.92 -18.54
CA ASN A 5 4.04 -23.92 -17.50
C ASN A 5 3.65 -22.53 -18.01
N LEU A 6 3.72 -22.26 -19.32
CA LEU A 6 3.45 -20.92 -19.88
C LEU A 6 2.06 -20.78 -20.50
N ASN A 7 1.21 -21.81 -20.50
CA ASN A 7 -0.09 -21.83 -21.20
C ASN A 7 -0.02 -21.36 -22.67
N LEU A 8 1.15 -21.39 -23.30
CA LEU A 8 1.38 -20.96 -24.68
C LEU A 8 1.78 -22.17 -25.51
N SER A 9 1.09 -22.38 -26.63
CA SER A 9 1.42 -23.46 -27.57
C SER A 9 2.75 -23.17 -28.28
N SER A 10 3.45 -24.23 -28.70
CA SER A 10 4.68 -24.11 -29.50
C SER A 10 4.43 -23.30 -30.78
N ASP A 11 3.25 -23.43 -31.39
CA ASP A 11 2.89 -22.70 -32.60
C ASP A 11 2.64 -21.22 -32.34
N ALA A 12 2.04 -20.85 -31.21
CA ALA A 12 1.92 -19.46 -30.78
C ALA A 12 3.29 -18.80 -30.58
N VAL A 13 4.27 -19.53 -30.01
CA VAL A 13 5.65 -19.02 -29.84
C VAL A 13 6.34 -18.80 -31.19
N LYS A 14 6.19 -19.72 -32.14
CA LYS A 14 6.74 -19.54 -33.49
C LYS A 14 6.10 -18.36 -34.22
N HIS A 15 4.78 -18.22 -34.10
CA HIS A 15 4.03 -17.15 -34.75
C HIS A 15 4.40 -15.77 -34.21
N THR A 16 4.43 -15.61 -32.88
CA THR A 16 4.88 -14.37 -32.22
C THR A 16 6.32 -13.99 -32.60
N CYS A 17 7.23 -14.97 -32.72
CA CYS A 17 8.60 -14.73 -33.20
C CYS A 17 8.61 -14.16 -34.63
N SER A 18 7.82 -14.74 -35.54
CA SER A 18 7.67 -14.25 -36.92
C SER A 18 7.13 -12.82 -36.98
N LEU A 19 6.12 -12.50 -36.15
CA LEU A 19 5.56 -11.15 -36.04
C LEU A 19 6.58 -10.13 -35.52
N SER A 20 7.39 -10.50 -34.53
CA SER A 20 8.47 -9.63 -34.02
C SER A 20 9.49 -9.26 -35.10
N ILE A 21 9.84 -10.20 -35.99
CA ILE A 21 10.72 -9.92 -37.14
C ILE A 21 10.02 -8.97 -38.12
N ARG A 22 8.75 -9.21 -38.43
CA ARG A 22 7.97 -8.37 -39.34
C ARG A 22 7.79 -6.94 -38.82
N ALA A 23 7.70 -6.74 -37.50
CA ALA A 23 7.52 -5.42 -36.90
C ALA A 23 8.64 -4.44 -37.26
N HIS A 24 9.86 -4.90 -37.53
CA HIS A 24 10.97 -4.06 -37.99
C HIS A 24 10.71 -3.38 -39.34
N SER A 25 9.84 -3.94 -40.18
CA SER A 25 9.45 -3.37 -41.47
C SER A 25 8.15 -2.56 -41.42
N SER A 26 7.53 -2.42 -40.24
CA SER A 26 6.20 -1.79 -40.08
C SER A 26 6.08 -1.08 -38.72
N PRO A 27 6.75 0.07 -38.52
CA PRO A 27 6.62 0.86 -37.30
C PRO A 27 5.23 1.51 -37.20
N PRO A 28 4.70 1.80 -35.98
CA PRO A 28 5.33 1.58 -34.67
C PRO A 28 5.15 0.16 -34.11
N PHE A 29 4.17 -0.60 -34.60
CA PHE A 29 3.90 -2.00 -34.22
C PHE A 29 3.10 -2.74 -35.30
N VAL A 30 3.05 -4.07 -35.20
CA VAL A 30 2.17 -4.95 -35.98
C VAL A 30 1.15 -5.58 -35.04
N LEU A 31 -0.14 -5.45 -35.37
CA LEU A 31 -1.24 -6.14 -34.70
C LEU A 31 -1.71 -7.34 -35.54
N ASP A 32 -1.79 -8.51 -34.92
CA ASP A 32 -2.39 -9.70 -35.52
C ASP A 32 -3.43 -10.29 -34.56
N GLY A 33 -4.68 -10.32 -35.00
CA GLY A 33 -5.81 -10.98 -34.32
C GLY A 33 -6.40 -12.14 -35.12
N ALA A 34 -5.78 -12.54 -36.24
CA ALA A 34 -6.29 -13.59 -37.12
C ALA A 34 -5.70 -14.97 -36.79
N PHE A 35 -4.62 -15.02 -36.02
CA PHE A 35 -3.94 -16.26 -35.66
C PHE A 35 -4.78 -17.17 -34.75
N ASP A 36 -5.37 -16.60 -33.70
CA ASP A 36 -6.22 -17.31 -32.76
C ASP A 36 -7.37 -16.36 -32.33
N PRO A 37 -8.65 -16.76 -32.46
CA PRO A 37 -9.79 -15.94 -32.05
C PRO A 37 -9.76 -15.48 -30.57
N SER A 38 -8.97 -16.15 -29.73
CA SER A 38 -8.80 -15.84 -28.31
C SER A 38 -7.59 -14.94 -28.01
N LEU A 39 -6.78 -14.59 -29.02
CA LEU A 39 -5.52 -13.85 -28.82
C LEU A 39 -5.37 -12.69 -29.81
N ALA A 40 -5.13 -11.50 -29.28
CA ALA A 40 -4.61 -10.37 -30.04
C ALA A 40 -3.12 -10.21 -29.74
N ILE A 41 -2.27 -10.21 -30.76
CA ILE A 41 -0.82 -10.11 -30.63
C ILE A 41 -0.37 -8.73 -31.12
N PHE A 42 0.27 -7.97 -30.24
CA PHE A 42 0.95 -6.72 -30.58
C PHE A 42 2.47 -6.98 -30.60
N ALA A 43 3.09 -6.80 -31.77
CA ALA A 43 4.52 -6.97 -31.97
C ALA A 43 5.19 -5.62 -32.25
N PHE A 44 6.19 -5.26 -31.44
CA PHE A 44 6.92 -4.00 -31.54
C PHE A 44 8.31 -4.24 -32.13
N ALA A 45 8.76 -3.34 -33.03
CA ALA A 45 10.12 -3.42 -33.56
C ALA A 45 11.15 -3.26 -32.44
N GLY A 46 12.22 -4.06 -32.43
CA GLY A 46 13.35 -3.84 -31.53
C GLY A 46 14.15 -2.59 -31.90
N SER A 47 14.89 -2.03 -30.93
CA SER A 47 15.85 -0.95 -31.19
C SER A 47 17.20 -1.51 -31.67
N SER A 48 17.78 -0.91 -32.71
CA SER A 48 19.00 -1.39 -33.38
C SER A 48 20.31 -0.80 -32.87
N GLY A 49 20.35 0.01 -31.80
CA GLY A 49 21.62 0.47 -31.24
C GLY A 49 21.54 1.61 -30.20
N PRO A 50 22.68 1.96 -29.59
CA PRO A 50 22.72 2.94 -28.49
C PRO A 50 22.44 4.39 -28.92
N ASN A 51 22.73 4.76 -30.18
CA ASN A 51 22.74 6.14 -30.68
C ASN A 51 21.78 6.38 -31.86
N SER A 52 20.65 5.68 -31.95
CA SER A 52 19.62 6.06 -32.93
C SER A 52 18.87 7.29 -32.45
N ASP A 53 18.73 8.29 -33.32
CA ASP A 53 18.17 9.61 -33.01
C ASP A 53 16.76 9.56 -32.39
N ASP A 54 16.00 8.49 -32.65
CA ASP A 54 14.60 8.34 -32.21
C ASP A 54 14.30 7.06 -31.40
N ASP A 55 15.24 6.12 -31.27
CA ASP A 55 14.99 4.77 -30.73
C ASP A 55 16.17 4.21 -29.91
N GLY A 56 17.10 5.06 -29.46
CA GLY A 56 18.32 4.62 -28.78
C GLY A 56 18.06 3.87 -27.47
N TRP A 57 19.07 3.14 -26.97
CA TRP A 57 18.97 2.46 -25.66
C TRP A 57 19.11 3.44 -24.48
N PHE A 58 19.66 4.63 -24.73
CA PHE A 58 19.89 5.68 -23.73
C PHE A 58 19.17 6.96 -24.15
N SER A 59 18.61 7.68 -23.18
CA SER A 59 17.87 8.93 -23.42
C SER A 59 18.75 10.13 -23.77
N GLY A 60 20.08 9.99 -23.69
CA GLY A 60 21.03 11.04 -24.08
C GLY A 60 21.05 12.28 -23.19
N GLU A 61 20.33 12.27 -22.05
CA GLU A 61 20.22 13.43 -21.15
C GLU A 61 21.56 13.71 -20.43
N GLU A 62 22.14 14.89 -20.67
CA GLU A 62 23.32 15.36 -19.93
C GLU A 62 22.98 15.51 -18.44
N GLY A 63 23.67 14.74 -17.59
CA GLY A 63 23.43 14.72 -16.14
C GLY A 63 22.42 13.64 -15.66
N GLY A 64 21.95 12.76 -16.55
CA GLY A 64 21.11 11.61 -16.20
C GLY A 64 21.84 10.49 -15.42
N SER A 65 21.09 9.46 -15.00
CA SER A 65 21.67 8.27 -14.35
C SER A 65 22.77 7.63 -15.19
N LEU A 66 23.81 7.10 -14.53
CA LEU A 66 24.93 6.37 -15.14
C LEU A 66 24.48 5.20 -16.04
N PHE A 67 23.30 4.64 -15.80
CA PHE A 67 22.73 3.53 -16.57
C PHE A 67 21.45 3.91 -17.33
N GLY A 68 21.11 5.20 -17.41
CA GLY A 68 19.94 5.70 -18.13
C GLY A 68 18.60 5.34 -17.49
N GLU A 69 18.61 4.98 -16.20
CA GLU A 69 17.39 4.68 -15.45
C GLU A 69 16.67 5.96 -15.02
N VAL A 70 15.34 5.92 -15.03
CA VAL A 70 14.46 6.99 -14.56
C VAL A 70 13.37 6.40 -13.68
N GLU A 71 12.79 7.25 -12.84
CA GLU A 71 11.59 6.89 -12.09
C GLU A 71 10.41 6.65 -13.06
N ILE A 72 9.64 5.59 -12.82
CA ILE A 72 8.51 5.27 -13.69
C ILE A 72 7.40 6.32 -13.56
N ASP A 73 6.77 6.65 -14.67
CA ASP A 73 5.63 7.56 -14.66
C ASP A 73 4.40 6.91 -13.99
N SER A 74 4.20 7.26 -12.72
CA SER A 74 3.10 6.76 -11.90
C SER A 74 1.70 7.16 -12.38
N SER A 75 1.59 8.17 -13.25
CA SER A 75 0.30 8.54 -13.85
C SER A 75 -0.18 7.52 -14.88
N ILE A 76 0.77 6.87 -15.58
CA ILE A 76 0.51 5.81 -16.56
C ILE A 76 0.57 4.44 -15.90
N PHE A 77 1.49 4.24 -14.95
CA PHE A 77 1.74 2.95 -14.28
C PHE A 77 1.58 3.03 -12.75
N PRO A 78 0.36 3.24 -12.24
CA PRO A 78 0.12 3.44 -10.80
C PRO A 78 0.43 2.20 -9.93
N SER A 79 0.52 1.02 -10.54
CA SER A 79 0.77 -0.26 -9.86
C SER A 79 2.24 -0.67 -9.82
N LEU A 80 3.14 -0.03 -10.58
CA LEU A 80 4.57 -0.38 -10.63
C LEU A 80 5.33 0.30 -9.49
N ARG A 81 5.00 -0.11 -8.26
CA ARG A 81 5.58 0.39 -7.01
C ARG A 81 5.42 -0.62 -5.88
N GLY A 82 6.26 -0.52 -4.85
CA GLY A 82 6.01 -1.20 -3.57
C GLY A 82 4.80 -0.56 -2.88
N VAL A 83 3.79 -1.37 -2.50
CA VAL A 83 2.50 -0.83 -2.03
C VAL A 83 2.67 -0.14 -0.68
N GLY A 84 3.28 -0.82 0.29
CA GLY A 84 3.48 -0.29 1.63
C GLY A 84 4.60 0.74 1.71
N SER A 85 5.71 0.50 1.00
CA SER A 85 6.86 1.40 0.96
C SER A 85 6.57 2.69 0.20
N ASP A 86 5.71 2.61 -0.82
CA ASP A 86 5.37 3.69 -1.76
C ASP A 86 6.54 4.06 -2.68
N VAL A 87 7.56 3.21 -2.76
CA VAL A 87 8.72 3.39 -3.65
C VAL A 87 8.34 2.92 -5.05
N THR A 88 8.43 3.82 -6.02
CA THR A 88 8.19 3.62 -7.45
C THR A 88 9.27 2.75 -8.08
N ALA A 89 8.91 2.04 -9.15
CA ALA A 89 9.89 1.27 -9.92
C ALA A 89 10.81 2.20 -10.72
N SER A 90 12.04 1.76 -10.95
CA SER A 90 12.95 2.38 -11.91
C SER A 90 12.91 1.60 -13.22
N VAL A 91 12.91 2.32 -14.35
CA VAL A 91 12.89 1.76 -15.71
C VAL A 91 13.91 2.47 -16.59
N TYR A 92 14.28 1.88 -17.72
CA TYR A 92 15.11 2.57 -18.70
C TYR A 92 14.34 3.73 -19.34
N GLY A 93 14.88 4.94 -19.25
CA GLY A 93 14.20 6.16 -19.70
C GLY A 93 13.89 6.18 -21.19
N ALA A 94 14.78 5.64 -22.02
CA ALA A 94 14.55 5.53 -23.46
C ALA A 94 13.35 4.61 -23.78
N PHE A 95 13.22 3.48 -23.09
CA PHE A 95 12.10 2.54 -23.31
C PHE A 95 10.78 3.10 -22.83
N GLN A 96 10.77 3.79 -21.67
CA GLN A 96 9.57 4.50 -21.22
C GLN A 96 9.14 5.60 -22.22
N SER A 97 10.09 6.40 -22.71
CA SER A 97 9.81 7.47 -23.67
C SER A 97 9.26 6.93 -24.98
N ARG A 98 9.85 5.83 -25.48
CA ARG A 98 9.35 5.12 -26.66
C ARG A 98 7.94 4.57 -26.46
N PHE A 99 7.68 3.94 -25.32
CA PHE A 99 6.34 3.45 -24.98
C PHE A 99 5.31 4.58 -24.95
N LYS A 100 5.65 5.72 -24.33
CA LYS A 100 4.78 6.92 -24.29
C LYS A 100 4.50 7.47 -25.69
N ARG A 101 5.52 7.56 -26.55
CA ARG A 101 5.33 7.99 -27.94
C ARG A 101 4.37 7.07 -28.68
N ILE A 102 4.55 5.76 -28.55
CA ILE A 102 3.64 4.78 -29.17
C ILE A 102 2.22 4.93 -28.61
N LEU A 103 2.07 5.09 -27.29
CA LEU A 103 0.76 5.27 -26.66
C LEU A 103 0.05 6.54 -27.17
N ASN A 104 0.77 7.64 -27.29
CA ASN A 104 0.22 8.93 -27.72
C ASN A 104 -0.05 9.01 -29.23
N ASP A 105 0.78 8.37 -30.07
CA ASP A 105 0.70 8.45 -31.53
C ASP A 105 -0.27 7.41 -32.15
N SER A 106 -0.78 6.46 -31.37
CA SER A 106 -1.55 5.32 -31.90
C SER A 106 -2.97 5.21 -31.34
N SER A 107 -3.82 4.43 -32.01
CA SER A 107 -5.16 4.04 -31.54
C SER A 107 -5.14 3.07 -30.35
N LEU A 108 -3.98 2.73 -29.78
CA LEU A 108 -3.83 1.77 -28.68
C LEU A 108 -4.64 2.17 -27.43
N GLU A 109 -4.83 3.47 -27.17
CA GLU A 109 -5.68 3.94 -26.06
C GLU A 109 -7.15 3.51 -26.21
N HIS A 110 -7.66 3.37 -27.44
CA HIS A 110 -9.03 2.91 -27.69
C HIS A 110 -9.18 1.38 -27.67
N GLU A 111 -8.08 0.63 -27.81
CA GLU A 111 -8.12 -0.83 -28.03
C GLU A 111 -7.61 -1.66 -26.86
N SER A 112 -7.04 -1.05 -25.81
CA SER A 112 -6.35 -1.82 -24.78
C SER A 112 -6.54 -1.28 -23.35
N THR A 113 -7.56 -1.80 -22.64
CA THR A 113 -7.56 -1.81 -21.17
C THR A 113 -6.55 -2.86 -20.72
N ILE A 114 -5.26 -2.54 -20.76
CA ILE A 114 -4.21 -3.48 -20.34
C ILE A 114 -4.18 -3.52 -18.81
N GLU A 115 -4.93 -4.44 -18.21
CA GLU A 115 -4.57 -4.94 -16.90
C GLU A 115 -3.26 -5.72 -17.04
N LEU A 116 -2.19 -5.18 -16.47
CA LEU A 116 -0.89 -5.85 -16.36
C LEU A 116 -1.04 -7.10 -15.48
N TRP A 117 -1.38 -8.22 -16.10
CA TRP A 117 -1.33 -9.54 -15.48
C TRP A 117 0.11 -10.06 -15.54
N ARG A 118 0.77 -10.13 -14.39
CA ARG A 118 1.95 -10.99 -14.25
C ARG A 118 1.46 -12.44 -14.17
N GLY A 119 1.59 -13.18 -15.26
CA GLY A 119 1.62 -14.63 -15.19
C GLY A 119 2.85 -15.05 -14.39
N ASN A 120 2.68 -15.89 -13.37
CA ASN A 120 3.80 -16.49 -12.65
C ASN A 120 4.64 -17.30 -13.66
N VAL A 121 5.81 -16.78 -14.06
CA VAL A 121 6.79 -17.54 -14.86
C VAL A 121 7.61 -18.49 -13.97
N TYR A 122 7.44 -18.42 -12.64
CA TYR A 122 8.02 -19.36 -11.71
C TYR A 122 7.21 -20.66 -11.72
N GLY A 123 7.70 -21.61 -12.52
CA GLY A 123 7.14 -22.95 -12.63
C GLY A 123 6.86 -23.58 -11.27
N ASN A 124 5.69 -24.20 -11.16
CA ASN A 124 5.36 -25.02 -10.01
C ASN A 124 6.37 -26.17 -9.90
N ARG A 125 6.99 -26.26 -8.71
CA ARG A 125 7.56 -27.44 -8.05
C ARG A 125 7.86 -28.63 -8.98
N ARG A 126 9.03 -28.62 -9.61
CA ARG A 126 9.79 -29.86 -9.92
C ARG A 126 11.04 -29.90 -9.04
N GLU A 127 11.37 -31.09 -8.56
CA GLU A 127 12.46 -31.33 -7.63
C GLU A 127 13.79 -30.74 -8.11
N MET A 128 14.54 -30.18 -7.17
CA MET A 128 15.83 -29.51 -7.37
C MET A 128 16.89 -30.37 -8.07
N THR A 129 16.68 -31.69 -8.13
CA THR A 129 17.43 -32.68 -8.89
C THR A 129 17.42 -32.42 -10.40
N SER A 130 16.36 -31.82 -10.95
CA SER A 130 16.27 -31.47 -12.39
C SER A 130 17.02 -30.18 -12.74
N ALA A 131 17.25 -29.27 -11.78
CA ALA A 131 17.85 -27.96 -12.07
C ALA A 131 19.34 -28.08 -12.40
N SER A 132 20.09 -28.95 -11.69
CA SER A 132 21.53 -29.13 -11.95
C SER A 132 21.80 -29.57 -13.39
N MET A 133 21.04 -30.54 -13.90
CA MET A 133 21.20 -31.05 -15.27
C MET A 133 20.88 -29.96 -16.32
N VAL A 134 19.84 -29.15 -16.11
CA VAL A 134 19.49 -28.03 -17.01
C VAL A 134 20.56 -26.95 -17.00
N LEU A 135 21.16 -26.66 -15.83
CA LEU A 135 22.24 -25.68 -15.72
C LEU A 135 23.55 -26.17 -16.34
N ASP A 136 23.77 -27.49 -16.36
CA ASP A 136 24.90 -28.13 -17.05
C ASP A 136 24.74 -28.04 -18.57
N ASP A 137 23.53 -28.26 -19.09
CA ASP A 137 23.20 -28.11 -20.52
C ASP A 137 23.36 -26.66 -21.03
N LEU A 138 23.24 -25.66 -20.14
CA LEU A 138 23.51 -24.25 -20.45
C LEU A 138 25.00 -23.90 -20.41
N GLY A 139 25.89 -24.85 -20.13
CA GLY A 139 27.34 -24.64 -20.10
C GLY A 139 27.82 -23.71 -18.98
N LEU A 140 27.03 -23.55 -17.91
CA LEU A 140 27.36 -22.62 -16.82
C LEU A 140 28.53 -23.13 -15.98
N SER A 141 29.41 -22.20 -15.60
CA SER A 141 30.51 -22.49 -14.67
C SER A 141 29.98 -22.92 -13.30
N THR A 142 30.79 -23.65 -12.54
CA THR A 142 30.42 -24.06 -11.17
C THR A 142 30.06 -22.87 -10.28
N ASP A 143 30.79 -21.74 -10.38
CA ASP A 143 30.48 -20.53 -9.60
C ASP A 143 29.13 -19.91 -10.01
N ALA A 144 28.84 -19.83 -11.31
CA ALA A 144 27.54 -19.34 -11.79
C ALA A 144 26.39 -20.23 -11.31
N ARG A 145 26.57 -21.57 -11.34
CA ARG A 145 25.59 -22.52 -10.81
C ARG A 145 25.36 -22.32 -9.32
N LEU A 146 26.41 -22.15 -8.52
CA LEU A 146 26.31 -21.89 -7.08
C LEU A 146 25.55 -20.61 -6.77
N ARG A 147 25.80 -19.52 -7.52
CA ARG A 147 25.08 -18.25 -7.36
C ARG A 147 23.59 -18.39 -7.69
N LEU A 148 23.26 -19.11 -8.77
CA LEU A 148 21.87 -19.40 -9.13
C LEU A 148 21.18 -20.29 -8.08
N SER A 149 21.88 -21.31 -7.57
CA SER A 149 21.37 -22.12 -6.46
C SER A 149 21.14 -21.28 -5.21
N ALA A 150 22.05 -20.36 -4.87
CA ALA A 150 21.88 -19.46 -3.73
C ALA A 150 20.67 -18.52 -3.92
N ALA A 151 20.45 -18.00 -5.13
CA ALA A 151 19.25 -17.22 -5.46
C ALA A 151 17.96 -18.05 -5.31
N GLY A 152 17.97 -19.31 -5.75
CA GLY A 152 16.86 -20.24 -5.57
C GLY A 152 16.57 -20.56 -4.09
N GLU A 153 17.61 -20.78 -3.29
CA GLU A 153 17.48 -20.97 -1.83
C GLU A 153 16.98 -19.70 -1.13
N TRP A 154 17.39 -18.52 -1.59
CA TRP A 154 16.84 -17.26 -1.09
C TRP A 154 15.34 -17.14 -1.32
N GLU A 155 14.86 -17.52 -2.50
CA GLU A 155 13.41 -17.51 -2.79
C GLU A 155 12.64 -18.51 -1.91
N LYS A 156 13.19 -19.71 -1.66
CA LYS A 156 12.61 -20.64 -0.68
C LYS A 156 12.60 -20.07 0.73
N LYS A 157 13.64 -19.33 1.12
CA LYS A 157 13.68 -18.67 2.43
C LYS A 157 12.53 -17.66 2.57
N LYS A 158 12.18 -16.91 1.52
CA LYS A 158 11.00 -16.03 1.54
C LYS A 158 9.71 -16.80 1.80
N GLN A 159 9.54 -17.97 1.17
CA GLN A 159 8.37 -18.82 1.38
C GLN A 159 8.30 -19.40 2.81
N ASN A 160 9.44 -19.79 3.38
CA ASN A 160 9.52 -20.23 4.78
C ASN A 160 9.20 -19.11 5.76
N ASN A 161 9.75 -17.91 5.49
CA ASN A 161 9.46 -16.70 6.23
C ASN A 161 7.96 -16.36 6.21
N GLN A 162 7.32 -16.42 5.03
CA GLN A 162 5.88 -16.26 4.91
C GLN A 162 5.12 -17.29 5.76
N SER A 163 5.52 -18.56 5.72
CA SER A 163 4.87 -19.62 6.51
C SER A 163 4.98 -19.36 8.02
N LYS A 164 6.11 -18.82 8.48
CA LYS A 164 6.30 -18.41 9.89
C LYS A 164 5.33 -17.28 10.26
N ILE A 165 5.27 -16.23 9.44
CA ILE A 165 4.37 -15.08 9.65
C ILE A 165 2.90 -15.51 9.60
N ASP A 166 2.54 -16.40 8.69
CA ASP A 166 1.20 -17.01 8.62
C ASP A 166 0.86 -17.80 9.89
N GLY A 167 1.86 -18.41 10.55
CA GLY A 167 1.69 -19.05 11.86
C GLY A 167 1.30 -18.06 12.97
N ASP A 168 1.76 -16.81 12.91
CA ASP A 168 1.45 -15.77 13.89
C ASP A 168 0.08 -15.12 13.67
N TYR A 169 -0.56 -15.34 12.51
CA TYR A 169 -1.82 -14.70 12.13
C TYR A 169 -2.89 -14.84 13.22
N LYS A 170 -3.08 -16.05 13.75
CA LYS A 170 -4.10 -16.33 14.77
C LYS A 170 -3.82 -15.62 16.09
N ASN A 171 -2.55 -15.54 16.50
CA ASN A 171 -2.16 -14.81 17.71
C ASN A 171 -2.46 -13.31 17.57
N ILE A 172 -2.12 -12.71 16.42
CA ILE A 172 -2.44 -11.31 16.11
C ILE A 172 -3.96 -11.10 16.16
N GLU A 173 -4.74 -12.00 15.56
CA GLU A 173 -6.20 -11.93 15.57
C GLU A 173 -6.79 -12.03 16.98
N GLU A 174 -6.28 -12.93 17.83
CA GLU A 174 -6.69 -13.08 19.23
C GLU A 174 -6.41 -11.81 20.05
N MET A 175 -5.24 -11.19 19.86
CA MET A 175 -4.89 -9.92 20.51
C MET A 175 -5.79 -8.76 20.04
N LEU A 176 -6.12 -8.71 18.74
CA LEU A 176 -7.08 -7.73 18.22
C LEU A 176 -8.48 -7.95 18.80
N ASN A 177 -8.92 -9.21 18.92
CA ASN A 177 -10.21 -9.54 19.52
C ASN A 177 -10.25 -9.18 21.01
N TYR A 178 -9.14 -9.27 21.73
CA TYR A 178 -9.04 -8.73 23.09
C TYR A 178 -9.27 -7.22 23.11
N LEU A 179 -8.61 -6.47 22.22
CA LEU A 179 -8.78 -5.01 22.14
C LEU A 179 -10.18 -4.59 21.69
N LYS A 180 -10.87 -5.39 20.85
CA LYS A 180 -12.30 -5.18 20.52
C LYS A 180 -13.18 -5.31 21.76
N LYS A 181 -12.92 -6.31 22.61
CA LYS A 181 -13.64 -6.49 23.88
C LYS A 181 -13.35 -5.36 24.87
N TYR A 182 -12.10 -4.89 24.92
CA TYR A 182 -11.73 -3.70 25.70
C TYR A 182 -12.51 -2.48 25.23
N ARG A 183 -12.55 -2.24 23.91
CA ARG A 183 -13.32 -1.15 23.30
C ARG A 183 -14.80 -1.19 23.69
N GLU A 184 -15.42 -2.35 23.57
CA GLU A 184 -16.81 -2.57 23.99
C GLU A 184 -17.02 -2.28 25.48
N SER A 185 -16.13 -2.77 26.33
CA SER A 185 -16.21 -2.55 27.77
C SER A 185 -16.13 -1.07 28.12
N CYS A 186 -15.20 -0.30 27.54
CA CYS A 186 -15.11 1.14 27.77
C CYS A 186 -16.35 1.90 27.31
N ARG A 187 -17.02 1.43 26.24
CA ARG A 187 -18.27 2.00 25.75
C ARG A 187 -19.41 1.79 26.74
N ILE A 188 -19.53 0.60 27.33
CA ILE A 188 -20.54 0.30 28.36
C ILE A 188 -20.41 1.24 29.58
N HIS A 189 -19.19 1.68 29.88
CA HIS A 189 -18.92 2.63 30.96
C HIS A 189 -18.98 4.11 30.52
N GLU A 190 -19.43 4.41 29.29
CA GLU A 190 -19.62 5.75 28.74
C GLU A 190 -18.37 6.66 28.64
N VAL A 191 -17.16 6.10 28.78
CA VAL A 191 -15.90 6.89 28.68
C VAL A 191 -15.30 6.84 27.28
N GLY A 192 -15.52 5.76 26.53
CA GLY A 192 -14.84 5.54 25.25
C GLY A 192 -13.41 5.03 25.45
N TYR A 193 -12.99 4.12 24.59
CA TYR A 193 -11.73 3.39 24.78
C TYR A 193 -10.48 4.25 24.54
N TYR A 194 -10.57 5.29 23.71
CA TYR A 194 -9.49 6.25 23.53
C TYR A 194 -9.22 7.01 24.83
N ASP A 195 -10.25 7.64 25.40
CA ASP A 195 -10.14 8.44 26.62
C ASP A 195 -9.77 7.57 27.84
N ALA A 196 -10.39 6.38 27.98
CA ALA A 196 -10.03 5.42 29.03
C ALA A 196 -8.56 5.02 28.95
N PHE A 197 -8.08 4.70 27.74
CA PHE A 197 -6.69 4.34 27.51
C PHE A 197 -5.72 5.51 27.67
N LYS A 198 -6.12 6.74 27.35
CA LYS A 198 -5.30 7.94 27.57
C LYS A 198 -5.09 8.14 29.08
N LEU A 199 -6.12 7.92 29.89
CA LEU A 199 -6.08 8.09 31.34
C LEU A 199 -5.35 6.95 32.10
N GLN A 200 -5.40 5.71 31.59
CA GLN A 200 -4.79 4.50 32.19
C GLN A 200 -5.05 4.34 33.70
N LYS A 201 -6.32 4.34 34.10
CA LYS A 201 -6.70 4.27 35.53
C LYS A 201 -6.93 2.85 36.02
N ASN A 202 -7.34 1.95 35.13
CA ASN A 202 -7.78 0.60 35.48
C ASN A 202 -6.78 -0.45 34.98
N GLU A 203 -6.72 -1.61 35.65
CA GLU A 203 -5.86 -2.73 35.25
C GLU A 203 -6.07 -3.16 33.79
N VAL A 204 -7.32 -3.07 33.30
CA VAL A 204 -7.68 -3.38 31.92
C VAL A 204 -7.03 -2.45 30.90
N ASP A 205 -6.79 -1.18 31.26
CA ASP A 205 -6.13 -0.18 30.40
C ASP A 205 -4.64 -0.55 30.22
N PHE A 206 -3.99 -0.97 31.32
CA PHE A 206 -2.61 -1.45 31.28
C PHE A 206 -2.48 -2.73 30.44
N LYS A 207 -3.41 -3.68 30.57
CA LYS A 207 -3.45 -4.89 29.74
C LYS A 207 -3.65 -4.55 28.26
N ALA A 208 -4.52 -3.60 27.93
CA ALA A 208 -4.67 -3.10 26.57
C ALA A 208 -3.35 -2.48 26.05
N ASN A 209 -2.58 -1.79 26.90
CA ASN A 209 -1.30 -1.19 26.51
C ASN A 209 -0.23 -2.26 26.23
N ILE A 210 -0.21 -3.35 27.00
CA ILE A 210 0.64 -4.51 26.72
C ILE A 210 0.30 -5.09 25.34
N LYS A 211 -0.99 -5.33 25.05
CA LYS A 211 -1.43 -5.84 23.74
C LYS A 211 -1.13 -4.88 22.59
N ARG A 212 -1.27 -3.56 22.79
CA ARG A 212 -0.84 -2.54 21.82
C ARG A 212 0.65 -2.68 21.48
N ALA A 213 1.51 -2.85 22.50
CA ALA A 213 2.95 -2.98 22.31
C ALA A 213 3.34 -4.30 21.63
N GLU A 214 2.73 -5.44 22.02
CA GLU A 214 2.95 -6.74 21.36
C GLU A 214 2.56 -6.69 19.88
N LEU A 215 1.38 -6.15 19.56
CA LEU A 215 0.93 -5.98 18.18
C LEU A 215 1.86 -5.07 17.38
N ALA A 216 2.35 -3.97 17.95
CA ALA A 216 3.33 -3.12 17.29
C ALA A 216 4.60 -3.90 16.89
N GLY A 217 5.09 -4.78 17.78
CA GLY A 217 6.23 -5.65 17.50
C GLY A 217 6.02 -6.56 16.29
N HIS A 218 4.89 -7.28 16.23
CA HIS A 218 4.56 -8.15 15.09
C HIS A 218 4.51 -7.39 13.77
N TRP A 219 3.82 -6.24 13.73
CA TRP A 219 3.70 -5.47 12.49
C TRP A 219 4.99 -4.76 12.08
N ASP A 220 5.84 -4.36 13.03
CA ASP A 220 7.16 -3.82 12.72
C ASP A 220 8.12 -4.91 12.20
N GLU A 221 8.04 -6.16 12.69
CA GLU A 221 8.79 -7.30 12.12
C GLU A 221 8.39 -7.54 10.66
N ILE A 222 7.08 -7.64 10.37
CA ILE A 222 6.57 -7.82 8.99
C ILE A 222 7.06 -6.69 8.08
N LYS A 223 6.94 -5.44 8.52
CA LYS A 223 7.41 -4.26 7.77
C LYS A 223 8.91 -4.33 7.48
N GLU A 224 9.74 -4.69 8.47
CA GLU A 224 11.19 -4.83 8.26
C GLU A 224 11.55 -5.97 7.32
N MET A 225 10.82 -7.10 7.36
CA MET A 225 11.03 -8.21 6.41
C MET A 225 10.71 -7.77 4.98
N LEU A 226 9.64 -7.00 4.76
CA LEU A 226 9.34 -6.43 3.44
C LEU A 226 10.44 -5.48 2.97
N ARG A 227 10.93 -4.60 3.85
CA ARG A 227 12.03 -3.68 3.53
C ARG A 227 13.30 -4.43 3.12
N ARG A 228 13.54 -5.61 3.66
CA ARG A 228 14.70 -6.48 3.35
C ARG A 228 14.45 -7.44 2.18
N ASN A 229 13.28 -7.37 1.53
CA ASN A 229 12.87 -8.30 0.48
C ASN A 229 12.94 -9.78 0.95
N GLU A 230 12.48 -10.03 2.17
CA GLU A 230 12.49 -11.34 2.84
C GLU A 230 11.12 -12.04 2.84
N LEU A 231 10.12 -11.44 2.20
CA LEU A 231 8.79 -12.01 1.99
C LEU A 231 8.46 -12.06 0.48
N PRO A 232 7.54 -12.94 0.05
CA PRO A 232 7.10 -13.03 -1.34
C PRO A 232 6.53 -11.71 -1.88
N GLU A 233 6.68 -11.48 -3.19
CA GLU A 233 6.25 -10.22 -3.84
C GLU A 233 4.74 -9.96 -3.70
N ASP A 234 3.93 -11.01 -3.63
CA ASP A 234 2.48 -10.93 -3.53
C ASP A 234 1.97 -10.74 -2.09
N PHE A 235 2.85 -10.77 -1.08
CA PHE A 235 2.47 -10.72 0.33
C PHE A 235 1.59 -9.52 0.67
N GLU A 236 1.96 -8.32 0.19
CA GLU A 236 1.23 -7.06 0.44
C GLU A 236 -0.18 -7.03 -0.17
N ALA A 237 -0.46 -7.93 -1.13
CA ALA A 237 -1.75 -8.04 -1.81
C ALA A 237 -2.66 -9.14 -1.24
N ARG A 238 -2.18 -9.93 -0.27
CA ARG A 238 -2.93 -11.07 0.30
C ARG A 238 -4.15 -10.58 1.09
N PRO A 239 -5.40 -10.92 0.69
CA PRO A 239 -6.60 -10.31 1.26
C PRO A 239 -6.77 -10.48 2.77
N ASN A 240 -6.37 -11.61 3.33
CA ASN A 240 -6.41 -11.87 4.78
C ASN A 240 -5.50 -10.90 5.55
N TRP A 241 -4.26 -10.72 5.09
CA TRP A 241 -3.30 -9.79 5.70
C TRP A 241 -3.69 -8.33 5.52
N VAL A 242 -4.22 -7.95 4.36
CA VAL A 242 -4.76 -6.61 4.11
C VAL A 242 -5.91 -6.29 5.09
N ASN A 243 -6.85 -7.22 5.27
CA ASN A 243 -8.00 -7.01 6.17
C ASN A 243 -7.56 -7.00 7.64
N LEU A 244 -6.64 -7.87 8.04
CA LEU A 244 -6.10 -7.92 9.40
C LEU A 244 -5.32 -6.63 9.71
N GLY A 245 -4.50 -6.16 8.77
CA GLY A 245 -3.76 -4.91 8.88
C GLY A 245 -4.67 -3.68 8.98
N ASN A 246 -5.75 -3.64 8.19
CA ASN A 246 -6.75 -2.58 8.29
C ASN A 246 -7.47 -2.59 9.65
N THR A 247 -7.84 -3.77 10.14
CA THR A 247 -8.44 -3.94 11.48
C THR A 247 -7.50 -3.45 12.58
N TYR A 248 -6.22 -3.86 12.51
CA TYR A 248 -5.19 -3.40 13.43
C TYR A 248 -5.05 -1.87 13.41
N ARG A 249 -4.95 -1.27 12.22
CA ARG A 249 -4.83 0.18 12.08
C ARG A 249 -6.01 0.91 12.71
N CYS A 250 -7.25 0.53 12.35
CA CYS A 250 -8.44 1.22 12.87
C CYS A 250 -8.65 1.06 14.38
N LEU A 251 -8.22 -0.07 14.96
CA LEU A 251 -8.42 -0.36 16.38
C LEU A 251 -7.26 0.13 17.27
N VAL A 252 -6.02 0.12 16.77
CA VAL A 252 -4.83 0.29 17.60
C VAL A 252 -4.14 1.64 17.38
N GLU A 253 -4.25 2.23 16.17
CA GLU A 253 -3.68 3.57 15.93
C GLU A 253 -4.25 4.63 16.88
N PRO A 254 -5.57 4.64 17.22
CA PRO A 254 -6.10 5.51 18.28
C PRO A 254 -5.40 5.34 19.63
N LEU A 255 -5.03 4.11 20.02
CA LEU A 255 -4.32 3.85 21.28
C LEU A 255 -2.87 4.34 21.25
N ASP A 256 -2.21 4.23 20.09
CA ASP A 256 -0.88 4.79 19.88
C ASP A 256 -0.90 6.32 19.89
N ILE A 257 -1.95 6.95 19.34
CA ILE A 257 -2.19 8.40 19.43
C ILE A 257 -2.42 8.80 20.88
N ALA A 258 -3.31 8.11 21.61
CA ALA A 258 -3.54 8.36 23.03
C ALA A 258 -2.24 8.29 23.84
N ASN A 259 -1.42 7.25 23.61
CA ASN A 259 -0.12 7.11 24.27
C ASN A 259 0.89 8.19 23.85
N PHE A 260 0.80 8.72 22.63
CA PHE A 260 1.67 9.80 22.14
C PHE A 260 1.39 11.11 22.88
N TYR A 261 0.13 11.55 22.90
CA TYR A 261 -0.28 12.80 23.55
C TYR A 261 -0.33 12.69 25.08
N ASN A 262 -0.63 11.53 25.66
CA ASN A 262 -0.56 11.34 27.12
C ASN A 262 0.86 11.53 27.68
N ARG A 263 1.88 11.23 26.87
CA ARG A 263 3.29 11.39 27.25
C ARG A 263 3.89 12.73 26.80
N ALA A 264 3.04 13.68 26.36
CA ALA A 264 3.46 14.97 25.83
C ALA A 264 4.55 14.89 24.73
N LYS A 265 4.57 13.80 23.94
CA LYS A 265 5.60 13.63 22.90
C LYS A 265 5.51 14.65 21.77
N ASN A 266 4.35 15.28 21.62
CA ASN A 266 4.13 16.39 20.69
C ASN A 266 5.00 17.60 21.03
N ASP A 267 5.34 17.82 22.31
CA ASP A 267 6.17 18.96 22.73
C ASP A 267 7.62 18.78 22.27
N ASP A 268 8.14 17.55 22.34
CA ASP A 268 9.52 17.23 21.93
C ASP A 268 9.66 16.99 20.43
N SER A 269 8.72 16.24 19.86
CA SER A 269 8.82 15.70 18.50
C SER A 269 7.95 16.43 17.49
N GLY A 270 7.06 17.32 17.90
CA GLY A 270 6.05 17.96 17.04
C GLY A 270 4.82 17.07 16.76
N PRO A 271 3.90 17.52 15.90
CA PRO A 271 2.60 16.89 15.70
C PRO A 271 2.67 15.42 15.25
N TYR A 272 1.73 14.60 15.72
CA TYR A 272 1.69 13.16 15.44
C TYR A 272 1.74 12.88 13.93
N MET A 273 0.95 13.58 13.14
CA MET A 273 0.86 13.34 11.69
C MET A 273 2.15 13.67 10.92
N ILE A 274 3.02 14.51 11.49
CA ILE A 274 4.26 14.95 10.84
C ILE A 274 5.44 14.06 11.27
N LYS A 275 5.62 13.88 12.58
CA LYS A 275 6.82 13.22 13.14
C LYS A 275 6.52 12.04 14.07
N GLY A 276 5.29 11.91 14.56
CA GLY A 276 4.91 10.87 15.54
C GLY A 276 4.37 9.57 14.95
N ARG A 277 3.80 9.60 13.74
CA ARG A 277 3.04 8.49 13.15
C ARG A 277 3.93 7.31 12.74
N PRO A 278 3.81 6.13 13.40
CA PRO A 278 4.61 4.96 13.08
C PRO A 278 4.39 4.47 11.64
N GLN A 279 5.47 4.02 11.00
CA GLN A 279 5.42 3.68 9.57
C GLN A 279 4.59 2.43 9.25
N ARG A 280 4.44 1.51 10.21
CA ARG A 280 3.54 0.35 10.09
C ARG A 280 2.10 0.74 9.73
N TYR A 281 1.57 1.85 10.26
CA TYR A 281 0.21 2.29 9.94
C TYR A 281 0.09 2.81 8.52
N LYS A 282 1.13 3.47 8.00
CA LYS A 282 1.17 3.92 6.59
C LYS A 282 1.20 2.72 5.64
N TYR A 283 1.94 1.66 5.97
CA TYR A 283 1.92 0.41 5.21
C TYR A 283 0.51 -0.17 5.13
N MET A 284 -0.15 -0.40 6.28
CA MET A 284 -1.48 -1.03 6.28
C MET A 284 -2.55 -0.16 5.65
N GLN A 285 -2.43 1.16 5.79
CA GLN A 285 -3.29 2.12 5.08
C GLN A 285 -3.13 1.96 3.56
N ARG A 286 -1.89 1.98 3.05
CA ARG A 286 -1.61 1.86 1.61
C ARG A 286 -2.04 0.51 1.04
N TRP A 287 -1.84 -0.59 1.79
CA TRP A 287 -2.33 -1.92 1.43
C TRP A 287 -3.85 -1.93 1.25
N PHE A 288 -4.56 -1.37 2.22
CA PHE A 288 -6.02 -1.27 2.17
C PHE A 288 -6.47 -0.42 0.99
N GLU A 289 -5.94 0.80 0.83
CA GLU A 289 -6.26 1.70 -0.28
C GLU A 289 -5.99 1.07 -1.65
N HIS A 290 -4.86 0.39 -1.83
CA HIS A 290 -4.54 -0.32 -3.06
C HIS A 290 -5.55 -1.44 -3.34
N SER A 291 -5.90 -2.24 -2.34
CA SER A 291 -6.91 -3.29 -2.48
C SER A 291 -8.29 -2.73 -2.85
N GLN A 292 -8.68 -1.58 -2.30
CA GLN A 292 -9.96 -0.93 -2.59
C GLN A 292 -9.98 -0.31 -3.99
N ARG A 293 -8.88 0.34 -4.41
CA ARG A 293 -8.73 0.85 -5.78
C ARG A 293 -8.93 -0.26 -6.80
N LYS A 294 -8.29 -1.41 -6.57
CA LYS A 294 -8.44 -2.60 -7.42
C LYS A 294 -9.87 -3.13 -7.44
N LYS A 295 -10.53 -3.25 -6.28
CA LYS A 295 -11.91 -3.75 -6.17
C LYS A 295 -12.94 -2.82 -6.82
N GLN A 296 -12.78 -1.52 -6.65
CA GLN A 296 -13.72 -0.50 -7.13
C GLN A 296 -13.36 0.01 -8.54
N GLN A 297 -12.24 -0.44 -9.11
CA GLN A 297 -11.70 0.01 -10.40
C GLN A 297 -11.58 1.53 -10.47
N ILE A 298 -11.11 2.15 -9.38
CA ILE A 298 -10.89 3.60 -9.29
C ILE A 298 -9.39 3.91 -9.26
N GLN A 299 -9.00 5.00 -9.93
CA GLN A 299 -7.59 5.45 -9.94
C GLN A 299 -7.16 6.03 -8.59
N VAL A 300 -8.04 6.80 -7.95
CA VAL A 300 -7.78 7.50 -6.69
C VAL A 300 -8.76 7.04 -5.62
N PHE A 301 -8.24 6.52 -4.50
CA PHE A 301 -9.06 6.24 -3.32
C PHE A 301 -9.25 7.54 -2.53
N PRO A 302 -10.48 7.88 -2.09
CA PRO A 302 -10.71 9.09 -1.33
C PRO A 302 -9.84 9.13 -0.06
N ARG A 303 -8.94 10.12 0.02
CA ARG A 303 -8.04 10.30 1.18
C ARG A 303 -8.80 10.34 2.50
N ARG A 304 -9.98 10.97 2.51
CA ARG A 304 -10.85 11.03 3.69
C ARG A 304 -11.18 9.65 4.22
N SER A 305 -11.59 8.70 3.39
CA SER A 305 -11.98 7.35 3.83
C SER A 305 -10.83 6.56 4.50
N SER A 306 -9.58 6.95 4.25
CA SER A 306 -8.40 6.25 4.77
C SER A 306 -7.87 6.79 6.11
N LEU A 307 -8.16 8.06 6.45
CA LEU A 307 -7.57 8.74 7.61
C LEU A 307 -8.39 8.61 8.91
N GLN A 308 -9.48 7.85 8.89
CA GLN A 308 -10.35 7.63 10.06
C GLN A 308 -9.56 7.19 11.32
N SER A 309 -8.55 6.33 11.16
CA SER A 309 -7.72 5.86 12.28
C SER A 309 -6.83 6.96 12.90
N CYS A 310 -6.61 8.07 12.18
CA CYS A 310 -5.86 9.24 12.62
C CYS A 310 -6.76 10.33 13.23
N PHE A 311 -8.08 10.13 13.29
CA PHE A 311 -9.05 11.12 13.77
C PHE A 311 -8.60 11.81 15.07
N TRP A 312 -8.22 11.01 16.06
CA TRP A 312 -7.81 11.54 17.37
C TRP A 312 -6.57 12.42 17.32
N ALA A 313 -5.65 12.21 16.37
CA ALA A 313 -4.49 13.08 16.22
C ALA A 313 -4.91 14.48 15.77
N PHE A 314 -5.91 14.59 14.88
CA PHE A 314 -6.45 15.89 14.49
C PHE A 314 -7.19 16.57 15.65
N VAL A 315 -7.94 15.81 16.44
CA VAL A 315 -8.64 16.33 17.63
C VAL A 315 -7.65 16.89 18.65
N GLU A 316 -6.57 16.16 18.97
CA GLU A 316 -5.58 16.60 19.96
C GLU A 316 -4.87 17.90 19.53
N GLU A 317 -4.44 17.99 18.27
CA GLU A 317 -3.82 19.21 17.73
C GLU A 317 -4.78 20.39 17.76
N LEU A 318 -6.07 20.15 17.49
CA LEU A 318 -7.10 21.18 17.59
C LEU A 318 -7.35 21.61 19.03
N CYS A 319 -7.45 20.66 19.97
CA CYS A 319 -7.57 20.96 21.40
C CYS A 319 -6.43 21.89 21.87
N ILE A 320 -5.19 21.56 21.52
CA ILE A 320 -4.00 22.37 21.84
C ILE A 320 -4.14 23.77 21.24
N LYS A 321 -4.38 23.88 19.93
CA LYS A 321 -4.50 25.18 19.25
C LYS A 321 -5.64 26.03 19.79
N THR A 322 -6.80 25.44 20.07
CA THR A 322 -7.94 26.16 20.67
C THR A 322 -7.68 26.59 22.10
N SER A 323 -6.80 25.89 22.84
CA SER A 323 -6.40 26.29 24.19
C SER A 323 -5.35 27.39 24.21
N GLU A 324 -4.49 27.46 23.18
CA GLU A 324 -3.47 28.50 23.00
C GLU A 324 -4.04 29.78 22.38
N SER A 325 -5.02 29.64 21.47
CA SER A 325 -5.61 30.75 20.74
C SER A 325 -6.77 31.37 21.51
N ASN A 326 -6.72 32.69 21.73
CA ASN A 326 -7.82 33.40 22.39
C ASN A 326 -8.99 33.73 21.44
N HIS A 327 -8.82 33.52 20.13
CA HIS A 327 -9.80 33.89 19.10
C HIS A 327 -10.11 32.72 18.18
N PHE A 328 -11.38 32.31 18.16
CA PHE A 328 -11.86 31.21 17.30
C PHE A 328 -11.54 31.42 15.81
N GLU A 329 -11.53 32.67 15.34
CA GLU A 329 -11.23 32.97 13.92
C GLU A 329 -9.83 32.53 13.48
N GLU A 330 -8.86 32.43 14.39
CA GLU A 330 -7.50 31.96 14.08
C GLU A 330 -7.46 30.46 13.78
N VAL A 331 -8.40 29.70 14.35
CA VAL A 331 -8.48 28.23 14.23
C VAL A 331 -9.66 27.74 13.39
N ARG A 332 -10.58 28.65 13.01
CA ARG A 332 -11.83 28.35 12.32
C ARG A 332 -11.65 27.52 11.05
N GLY A 333 -10.64 27.83 10.24
CA GLY A 333 -10.35 27.07 9.02
C GLY A 333 -10.05 25.60 9.30
N ILE A 334 -9.21 25.33 10.30
CA ILE A 334 -8.79 23.97 10.68
C ILE A 334 -9.97 23.21 11.33
N VAL A 335 -10.80 23.89 12.11
CA VAL A 335 -12.03 23.32 12.68
C VAL A 335 -12.98 22.87 11.57
N LEU A 336 -13.24 23.74 10.59
CA LEU A 336 -14.09 23.41 9.44
C LEU A 336 -13.53 22.25 8.61
N GLU A 337 -12.21 22.17 8.44
CA GLU A 337 -11.56 21.03 7.79
C GLU A 337 -11.84 19.73 8.54
N LEU A 338 -11.63 19.69 9.86
CA LEU A 338 -11.93 18.50 10.67
C LEU A 338 -13.42 18.15 10.61
N GLU A 339 -14.33 19.11 10.76
CA GLU A 339 -15.78 18.83 10.74
C GLU A 339 -16.21 18.23 9.39
N ASN A 340 -15.68 18.75 8.28
CA ASN A 340 -15.96 18.21 6.95
C ASN A 340 -15.37 16.81 6.74
N GLU A 341 -14.18 16.52 7.28
CA GLU A 341 -13.62 15.16 7.23
C GLU A 341 -14.38 14.20 8.14
N ALA A 342 -14.67 14.63 9.37
CA ALA A 342 -15.38 13.87 10.39
C ALA A 342 -16.81 13.57 9.97
N ALA A 343 -17.49 14.44 9.22
CA ALA A 343 -18.85 14.19 8.73
C ALA A 343 -18.95 12.87 7.95
N GLY A 344 -17.93 12.51 7.16
CA GLY A 344 -17.90 11.22 6.45
C GLY A 344 -17.71 10.02 7.39
N TRP A 345 -16.83 10.15 8.39
CA TRP A 345 -16.54 9.08 9.36
C TRP A 345 -17.64 8.90 10.39
N LEU A 346 -18.28 9.99 10.79
CA LEU A 346 -19.35 10.03 11.77
C LEU A 346 -20.72 9.63 11.17
N MET A 347 -20.74 9.18 9.92
CA MET A 347 -21.86 8.42 9.36
C MET A 347 -21.66 6.91 9.50
N ASP A 348 -20.43 6.45 9.79
CA ASP A 348 -20.14 5.05 10.08
C ASP A 348 -20.58 4.69 11.49
N SER A 349 -21.64 3.87 11.57
CA SER A 349 -22.30 3.50 12.82
C SER A 349 -21.40 2.82 13.86
N GLU A 350 -20.26 2.24 13.49
CA GLU A 350 -19.34 1.62 14.47
C GLU A 350 -18.35 2.63 15.04
N PHE A 351 -17.85 3.55 14.22
CA PHE A 351 -16.88 4.56 14.63
C PHE A 351 -17.51 5.62 15.53
N CYS A 352 -18.72 6.06 15.22
CA CYS A 352 -19.44 7.10 15.96
C CYS A 352 -19.65 6.78 17.44
N ARG A 353 -19.87 5.51 17.76
CA ARG A 353 -20.35 5.08 19.08
C ARG A 353 -19.40 5.40 20.22
N ASP A 354 -18.12 5.56 19.93
CA ASP A 354 -17.13 5.92 20.96
C ASP A 354 -16.78 7.41 20.90
N VAL A 355 -16.75 7.99 19.69
CA VAL A 355 -16.35 9.37 19.46
C VAL A 355 -17.41 10.37 19.93
N LEU A 356 -18.69 9.99 19.86
CA LEU A 356 -19.82 10.85 20.21
C LEU A 356 -20.33 10.61 21.65
N LEU A 357 -19.57 9.88 22.48
CA LEU A 357 -19.89 9.78 23.91
C LEU A 357 -19.79 11.16 24.55
N LYS A 358 -20.75 11.48 25.43
CA LYS A 358 -20.87 12.78 26.10
C LYS A 358 -19.56 13.22 26.77
N ASP A 359 -18.84 12.27 27.36
CA ASP A 359 -17.60 12.52 28.08
C ASP A 359 -16.32 12.32 27.27
N SER A 360 -16.43 12.04 25.97
CA SER A 360 -15.27 11.92 25.09
C SER A 360 -14.52 13.24 24.94
N THR A 361 -13.21 13.17 24.69
CA THR A 361 -12.39 14.37 24.43
C THR A 361 -12.96 15.20 23.27
N PHE A 362 -13.45 14.55 22.21
CA PHE A 362 -14.01 15.24 21.04
C PHE A 362 -15.28 16.03 21.37
N VAL A 363 -16.24 15.41 22.05
CA VAL A 363 -17.51 16.10 22.42
C VAL A 363 -17.26 17.21 23.42
N LYS A 364 -16.38 16.99 24.40
CA LYS A 364 -15.98 18.02 25.37
C LYS A 364 -15.36 19.22 24.67
N TRP A 365 -14.40 18.98 23.78
CA TRP A 365 -13.76 20.02 22.99
C TRP A 365 -14.78 20.76 22.10
N TRP A 366 -15.60 20.04 21.35
CA TRP A 366 -16.57 20.66 20.44
C TRP A 366 -17.54 21.57 21.19
N ASN A 367 -17.97 21.19 22.39
CA ASN A 367 -18.85 22.03 23.23
C ASN A 367 -18.21 23.33 23.73
N THR A 368 -16.89 23.48 23.66
CA THR A 368 -16.20 24.74 23.96
C THR A 368 -16.24 25.76 22.82
N LEU A 369 -16.59 25.32 21.60
CA LEU A 369 -16.63 26.19 20.42
C LEU A 369 -17.79 27.20 20.49
N PRO A 370 -17.68 28.36 19.81
CA PRO A 370 -18.73 29.36 19.78
C PRO A 370 -20.07 28.79 19.34
N GLU A 371 -21.15 29.16 20.04
CA GLU A 371 -22.50 28.65 19.77
C GLU A 371 -22.94 28.89 18.32
N GLN A 372 -22.63 30.07 17.76
CA GLN A 372 -22.93 30.39 16.37
C GLN A 372 -22.28 29.41 15.39
N HIS A 373 -21.02 29.04 15.63
CA HIS A 373 -20.32 28.03 14.82
C HIS A 373 -21.00 26.67 14.96
N ARG A 374 -21.22 26.23 16.21
CA ARG A 374 -21.82 24.93 16.53
C ARG A 374 -23.20 24.74 15.88
N LEU A 375 -24.03 25.77 15.83
CA LEU A 375 -25.35 25.72 15.18
C LEU A 375 -25.26 25.61 13.64
N SER A 376 -24.21 26.18 13.04
CA SER A 376 -23.97 26.15 11.59
C SER A 376 -23.12 24.96 11.11
N SER A 377 -22.57 24.19 12.05
CA SER A 377 -21.64 23.08 11.78
C SER A 377 -22.32 21.92 11.05
N CYS A 378 -21.63 21.32 10.08
CA CYS A 378 -22.15 20.18 9.32
C CYS A 378 -22.31 18.91 10.17
N ILE A 379 -21.62 18.82 11.30
CA ILE A 379 -21.72 17.70 12.25
C ILE A 379 -22.70 17.98 13.40
N ALA A 380 -23.27 19.19 13.51
CA ALA A 380 -24.21 19.55 14.57
C ALA A 380 -25.37 18.56 14.77
N PRO A 381 -25.98 17.97 13.71
CA PRO A 381 -27.03 16.96 13.87
C PRO A 381 -26.58 15.69 14.62
N LEU A 382 -25.28 15.39 14.59
CA LEU A 382 -24.66 14.20 15.17
C LEU A 382 -24.21 14.43 16.63
N MET A 383 -24.09 15.69 17.07
CA MET A 383 -23.56 16.09 18.38
C MET A 383 -24.66 16.24 19.46
N LYS A 384 -25.82 15.59 19.28
CA LYS A 384 -27.01 15.78 20.14
C LYS A 384 -27.05 14.87 21.35
#